data_AF-A0A7C0XHR1-F1
#
_entry.id   AF-A0A7C0XHR1-F1
#
_cell.length_a   1.000
_cell.length_b   1.000
_cell.length_c   1.000
_cell.angle_alpha   90.00
_cell.angle_beta   90.00
_cell.angle_gamma   90.00
#
_symmetry.space_group_name_H-M   'P 1'
#
loop_
_entity.id
_entity.type
_entity.pdbx_description
1 polymer ?
#
loop_
_entity_poly.entity_id
_entity_poly.type
_entity_poly.pdbx_seq_one_letter_code
_entity_poly.pdbx_strand_id
1 'polypeptide(L)' 'MHEESGISKVVLCGGCFQNQIILLNLSKRLSRLGFEVYTGELVPNNDGGISLGQAIIGGVRCRESCV' A
#
# COMPACT_ATOMS: atom_id res chain seq x y z
N MET A 1 -1.87 -16.27 -7.87
CA MET A 1 -1.79 -15.06 -7.01
C MET A 1 -3.13 -14.34 -6.90
N HIS A 2 -3.64 -13.61 -7.91
CA HIS A 2 -4.99 -13.01 -7.83
C HIS A 2 -6.08 -14.08 -7.73
N GLU A 3 -6.05 -15.06 -8.64
CA GLU A 3 -7.02 -16.16 -8.70
C GLU A 3 -6.96 -17.10 -7.48
N GLU A 4 -5.81 -17.15 -6.79
CA GLU A 4 -5.63 -18.00 -5.60
C GLU A 4 -6.00 -17.31 -4.30
N SER A 5 -5.81 -15.98 -4.20
CA SER A 5 -6.05 -15.22 -2.96
C SER A 5 -7.36 -14.42 -2.96
N GLY A 6 -7.96 -14.20 -4.13
CA GLY A 6 -9.13 -13.33 -4.30
C GLY A 6 -8.83 -11.84 -4.07
N ILE A 7 -7.57 -11.44 -3.91
CA ILE A 7 -7.17 -10.06 -3.61
C ILE A 7 -7.04 -9.26 -4.91
N SER A 8 -7.88 -8.24 -5.10
CA SER A 8 -7.84 -7.31 -6.25
C SER A 8 -7.15 -5.98 -5.95
N LYS A 9 -6.96 -5.63 -4.68
CA LYS A 9 -6.41 -4.35 -4.24
C LYS A 9 -4.94 -4.46 -3.89
N VAL A 10 -4.12 -3.58 -4.44
CA VAL A 10 -2.66 -3.58 -4.24
C VAL A 10 -2.17 -2.18 -3.88
N VAL A 11 -1.31 -2.09 -2.88
CA VAL A 11 -0.67 -0.83 -2.47
C VAL A 11 0.80 -0.86 -2.87
N LEU A 12 1.27 0.17 -3.57
CA LEU A 12 2.68 0.41 -3.87
C LEU A 12 3.24 1.44 -2.89
N CYS A 13 4.05 0.96 -1.94
CA CYS A 13 4.68 1.74 -0.87
C CYS A 13 6.10 1.22 -0.60
N GLY A 14 6.94 2.03 0.05
CA GLY A 14 8.38 1.82 0.22
C GLY A 14 9.20 2.83 -0.60
N GLY A 15 10.43 3.12 -0.12
CA GLY A 15 11.30 4.14 -0.74
C GLY A 15 11.61 3.92 -2.23
N CYS A 16 11.59 2.67 -2.70
CA CYS A 16 11.77 2.34 -4.12
C CYS A 16 10.73 3.00 -5.03
N PHE A 17 9.50 3.21 -4.55
CA PHE A 17 8.42 3.82 -5.32
C PHE A 17 8.48 5.35 -5.35
N GLN A 18 9.50 5.97 -4.72
CA GLN A 18 9.84 7.36 -5.02
C GLN A 18 10.43 7.50 -6.44
N ASN A 19 10.94 6.41 -7.02
CA ASN A 19 11.32 6.38 -8.42
C ASN A 19 10.05 6.35 -9.31
N GLN A 20 9.76 7.48 -9.95
CA GLN A 20 8.59 7.64 -10.81
C GLN A 20 8.52 6.64 -11.96
N ILE A 21 9.66 6.23 -12.54
CA ILE A 21 9.68 5.25 -13.63
C ILE A 21 9.17 3.90 -13.14
N ILE A 22 9.60 3.48 -11.94
CA ILE A 22 9.16 2.22 -11.33
C ILE A 22 7.67 2.31 -10.97
N LEU A 23 7.28 3.38 -10.25
CA LEU A 23 5.90 3.58 -9.80
C LEU A 23 4.92 3.59 -10.97
N LEU A 24 5.14 4.44 -11.97
CA LEU A 24 4.19 4.62 -13.07
C LEU A 24 4.07 3.36 -13.94
N ASN A 25 5.19 2.70 -14.27
CA ASN A 25 5.15 1.52 -15.11
C ASN A 25 4.54 0.32 -14.39
N LEU A 26 4.86 0.13 -13.11
CA LEU A 26 4.28 -0.95 -12.34
C LEU A 26 2.78 -0.73 -12.09
N SER A 27 2.37 0.50 -11.71
CA SER A 27 0.95 0.84 -11.57
C SER A 27 0.18 0.56 -12.85
N LYS A 28 0.66 1.03 -14.00
CA LYS A 28 0.01 0.78 -15.30
C LYS A 28 -0.11 -0.71 -15.61
N ARG A 29 0.95 -1.49 -15.34
CA ARG A 29 0.96 -2.92 -15.62
C ARG A 29 -0.02 -3.68 -14.71
N LEU A 30 -0.05 -3.36 -13.42
CA LEU A 30 -0.98 -3.98 -12.46
C LEU A 30 -2.43 -3.60 -12.78
N SER A 31 -2.72 -2.34 -13.10
CA SER A 31 -4.07 -1.93 -13.51
C SER A 31 -4.56 -2.67 -14.77
N ARG A 32 -3.68 -2.91 -15.76
CA ARG A 32 -4.03 -3.72 -16.94
C ARG A 32 -4.30 -5.19 -16.63
N LEU A 33 -3.74 -5.69 -15.54
CA LEU A 33 -4.01 -7.05 -15.04
C LEU A 33 -5.27 -7.12 -14.17
N GLY A 34 -6.04 -6.04 -14.05
CA GLY A 34 -7.29 -5.99 -13.29
C GLY A 34 -7.14 -5.62 -11.82
N PHE A 35 -5.96 -5.18 -11.38
CA PHE A 35 -5.77 -4.73 -10.00
C PHE A 35 -6.18 -3.26 -9.80
N GLU A 36 -6.79 -2.99 -8.65
CA GLU A 36 -6.96 -1.64 -8.11
C GLU A 36 -5.66 -1.24 -7.40
N VAL A 37 -4.92 -0.29 -7.99
CA VAL A 37 -3.60 0.11 -7.50
C VAL A 37 -3.68 1.40 -6.71
N TYR A 38 -3.13 1.40 -5.51
CA TYR A 38 -3.04 2.56 -4.62
C TYR A 38 -1.58 2.91 -4.32
N THR A 39 -1.29 4.18 -4.05
CA THR A 39 0.01 4.65 -3.56
C THR A 39 -0.20 5.86 -2.64
N GLY A 40 0.80 6.20 -1.82
CA GLY A 40 0.72 7.32 -0.91
C GLY A 40 0.70 8.68 -1.62
N GLU A 41 -0.18 9.57 -1.16
CA GLU A 41 -0.33 10.94 -1.66
C GLU A 41 0.05 11.97 -0.56
N LEU A 42 -0.59 11.86 0.61
CA LEU A 42 -0.42 12.81 1.72
C LEU A 42 0.82 12.54 2.59
N VAL A 43 1.29 11.30 2.59
CA VAL A 43 2.50 10.89 3.32
C VAL A 43 3.50 10.31 2.33
N PRO A 44 4.80 10.52 2.56
CA PRO A 44 5.81 9.94 1.70
C PRO A 44 5.75 8.41 1.80
N ASN A 45 5.92 7.75 0.65
CA ASN A 45 5.99 6.29 0.56
C ASN A 45 7.25 5.69 1.23
N ASN A 46 8.15 6.51 1.79
CA ASN A 46 9.38 6.06 2.44
C ASN A 46 9.23 6.03 3.97
N ASP A 47 10.35 5.90 4.68
CA ASP A 47 10.38 5.75 6.13
C ASP A 47 9.72 6.92 6.89
N GLY A 48 9.60 8.09 6.25
CA GLY A 48 8.85 9.23 6.80
C GLY A 48 7.36 8.94 7.02
N GLY A 49 6.78 7.94 6.35
CA GLY A 49 5.39 7.51 6.50
C GLY A 49 5.18 6.32 7.45
N ILE A 50 6.24 5.69 7.97
CA ILE A 50 6.12 4.44 8.76
C ILE A 50 5.33 4.66 10.05
N SER A 51 5.57 5.78 10.75
CA SER A 51 4.91 6.08 12.02
C SER A 51 3.39 6.16 11.88
N LEU A 52 2.87 6.62 10.74
CA LEU A 52 1.43 6.64 10.47
C LEU A 52 0.85 5.23 10.41
N GLY A 53 1.49 4.32 9.65
CA GLY A 53 1.07 2.93 9.56
C GLY A 53 1.10 2.23 10.93
N GLN A 54 2.14 2.49 11.71
CA GLN A 54 2.27 1.97 13.08
C GLN A 54 1.16 2.48 14.00
N ALA A 55 0.84 3.78 13.96
CA ALA A 55 -0.21 4.37 14.79
C ALA A 55 -1.59 3.78 14.45
N ILE A 56 -1.90 3.61 13.15
CA ILE A 56 -3.17 3.02 12.71
C ILE A 56 -3.28 1.56 13.14
N ILE A 57 -2.28 0.73 12.84
CA ILE A 57 -2.31 -0.70 13.19
C ILE A 57 -2.33 -0.90 14.70
N GLY A 58 -1.51 -0.14 15.44
CA GLY A 58 -1.51 -0.15 16.91
C GLY A 58 -2.88 0.23 17.47
N GLY A 59 -3.49 1.30 16.97
CA GLY A 59 -4.83 1.72 17.38
C GLY A 59 -5.92 0.69 17.10
N VAL A 60 -5.91 0.06 15.92
CA VAL A 60 -6.86 -1.01 15.57
C VAL A 60 -6.71 -2.20 16.51
N ARG A 61 -5.49 -2.67 16.74
CA ARG A 61 -5.22 -3.82 17.63
C ARG A 61 -5.59 -3.55 19.09
N CYS A 62 -5.32 -2.34 19.58
CA CYS A 62 -5.73 -1.93 20.91
C CYS A 62 -7.26 -1.91 21.05
N ARG A 63 -7.98 -1.48 20.00
CA ARG A 63 -9.45 -1.47 19.99
C ARG A 63 -10.01 -2.90 20.01
N GLU A 64 -9.46 -3.80 19.19
CA GLU A 64 -9.89 -5.21 19.15
C GLU A 64 -9.65 -5.94 20.48
N SER A 65 -8.62 -5.54 21.25
CA SER A 65 -8.32 -6.15 22.55
C SER A 65 -9.18 -5.60 23.70
N CYS A 66 -9.92 -4.51 23.49
CA CYS A 66 -10.77 -3.85 24.49
C CYS A 66 -12.28 -4.16 24.31
N VAL A 67 -12.64 -5.08 23.41
CA VAL A 67 -14.01 -5.58 23.20
C VAL A 67 -14.06 -7.05 23.59
#